data_AF-A0A6J7UK64-F1
#
_entry.id   AF-A0A6J7UK64-F1
#
_cell.length_a   1.000
_cell.length_b   1.000
_cell.length_c   1.000
_cell.angle_alpha   90.00
_cell.angle_beta   90.00
_cell.angle_gamma   90.00
#
_symmetry.space_group_name_H-M   'P 1'
#
loop_
_entity.id
_entity.type
_entity.pdbx_description
1 polymer ?
#
loop_
_entity_poly.entity_id
_entity_poly.type
_entity_poly.pdbx_seq_one_letter_code
_entity_poly.pdbx_strand_id
1 'polypeptide(L)'
;MSRRIHSLFLAMVFTLGVSYTGVRSAAADGAISTCNSGNLVTASLTIDGVAAQLNTSGGFALTVCRISSGDQQMYSVLVGLYDSGVLREELTSAYADKTFEVTFTPTAGDVPTTAEFYGKVTSFSASSPVVVAVQPAKNISLIQYGNHAECRGVEYTNAQCIALPASVDRAAVVLGQIRFDTSSRPSNYSKLAGATVSATANLYDFSLLGPCPTATSGFTGTDSGDGGSGKESTTLNIKLVGPHFKFDGSTLNSGALEVFIPQSTITSCFGGSSEQLANTAAVTRTEGNESKDVLKSLLTPINGLEYTTSFVNGGLKLSIPAVTFSQPTYKVVLKKNITTTTATTTTTTTTTTLVPVAAPTKPTGVIWKVASRKLTVTAKWSSGLKYKVSAVLQSVKKTQKSGTCKIGKTLVTCTIVLAKGSWRASLTPIRGTTVGVTAAKTFLVR
;
A
#
# COMPACT_ATOMS: atom_id res chain seq x y z
N MET A 1 -41.41 -30.46 -3.21
CA MET A 1 -41.57 -29.05 -3.63
C MET A 1 -40.96 -28.13 -2.58
N SER A 2 -40.00 -27.31 -3.01
CA SER A 2 -39.48 -26.06 -2.41
C SER A 2 -39.05 -26.01 -0.93
N ARG A 3 -37.77 -26.31 -0.66
CA ARG A 3 -37.01 -25.71 0.46
C ARG A 3 -36.52 -24.33 0.04
N ARG A 4 -37.04 -23.26 0.63
CA ARG A 4 -36.42 -21.93 0.60
C ARG A 4 -35.56 -21.77 1.86
N ILE A 5 -34.26 -21.94 1.72
CA ILE A 5 -33.27 -21.49 2.71
C ILE A 5 -33.11 -19.99 2.50
N HIS A 6 -33.66 -19.18 3.40
CA HIS A 6 -33.29 -17.78 3.53
C HIS A 6 -31.89 -17.74 4.16
N SER A 7 -30.88 -17.45 3.35
CA SER A 7 -29.54 -17.14 3.83
C SER A 7 -29.59 -15.80 4.56
N LEU A 8 -29.63 -15.85 5.90
CA LEU A 8 -29.26 -14.72 6.73
C LEU A 8 -27.77 -14.40 6.46
N PHE A 9 -27.52 -13.35 5.67
CA PHE A 9 -26.24 -12.65 5.72
C PHE A 9 -26.24 -11.83 7.01
N LEU A 10 -25.69 -12.42 8.08
CA LEU A 10 -25.35 -11.67 9.28
C LEU A 10 -24.17 -10.77 8.93
N ALA A 11 -24.44 -9.50 8.64
CA ALA A 11 -23.42 -8.47 8.56
C ALA A 11 -22.84 -8.28 9.97
N MET A 12 -21.76 -8.99 10.29
CA MET A 12 -20.94 -8.66 11.45
C MET A 12 -20.34 -7.28 11.21
N VAL A 13 -20.94 -6.28 11.87
CA VAL A 13 -20.31 -4.99 12.12
C VAL A 13 -19.13 -5.28 13.05
N PHE A 14 -17.94 -5.41 12.47
CA PHE A 14 -16.71 -5.49 13.25
C PHE A 14 -16.46 -4.13 13.85
N THR A 15 -16.74 -3.98 15.16
CA THR A 15 -16.16 -2.91 15.96
C THR A 15 -14.66 -3.21 16.09
N LEU A 16 -13.89 -2.75 15.10
CA LEU A 16 -12.44 -2.66 15.23
C LEU A 16 -12.16 -1.70 16.39
N GLY A 17 -11.46 -2.19 17.41
CA GLY A 17 -10.90 -1.36 18.47
C GLY A 17 -10.03 -0.29 17.83
N VAL A 18 -10.56 0.92 17.80
CA VAL A 18 -10.01 2.06 17.06
C VAL A 18 -8.72 2.49 17.77
N SER A 19 -7.57 2.32 17.11
CA SER A 19 -6.31 2.93 17.57
C SER A 19 -6.20 4.35 17.01
N TYR A 20 -7.26 5.14 17.20
CA TYR A 20 -7.18 6.58 17.03
C TYR A 20 -6.62 7.17 18.32
N THR A 21 -5.34 7.50 18.31
CA THR A 21 -4.93 8.70 19.04
C THR A 21 -4.68 9.78 18.01
N GLY A 22 -5.71 10.58 17.72
CA GLY A 22 -5.53 11.93 17.17
C GLY A 22 -4.71 12.87 18.08
N VAL A 23 -3.94 12.32 19.02
CA VAL A 23 -2.95 13.01 19.82
C VAL A 23 -1.61 12.78 19.13
N ARG A 24 -1.21 13.75 18.30
CA ARG A 24 0.15 13.83 17.80
C ARG A 24 1.09 13.90 19.00
N SER A 25 2.02 12.96 19.10
CA SER A 25 2.87 12.85 20.28
C SER A 25 4.05 13.83 20.25
N ALA A 26 4.42 14.30 19.06
CA ALA A 26 5.20 15.53 18.89
C ALA A 26 4.25 16.73 18.71
N ALA A 27 4.60 17.88 19.29
CA ALA A 27 3.85 19.12 19.11
C ALA A 27 4.10 19.69 17.71
N ALA A 28 3.08 19.60 16.84
CA ALA A 28 3.08 20.34 15.58
C ALA A 28 2.80 21.82 15.87
N ASP A 29 3.56 22.70 15.23
CA ASP A 29 3.48 24.15 15.45
C ASP A 29 3.66 24.52 16.94
N GLY A 30 4.55 23.79 17.64
CA GLY A 30 4.86 23.95 19.07
C GLY A 30 6.36 24.04 19.35
N ALA A 31 6.72 24.16 20.63
CA ALA A 31 8.11 24.26 21.05
C ALA A 31 8.92 23.05 20.56
N ILE A 32 10.11 23.31 20.01
CA ILE A 32 11.03 22.29 19.51
C ILE A 32 11.43 21.35 20.64
N SER A 33 11.74 20.10 20.29
CA SER A 33 12.22 19.09 21.24
C SER A 33 11.23 18.83 22.39
N THR A 34 9.96 19.17 22.19
CA THR A 34 8.90 18.95 23.17
C THR A 34 7.97 17.84 22.68
N CYS A 35 7.76 16.85 23.55
CA CYS A 35 6.81 15.77 23.34
C CYS A 35 5.51 16.09 24.06
N ASN A 36 4.38 16.06 23.36
CA ASN A 36 3.03 16.08 23.96
C ASN A 36 2.80 14.80 24.80
N SER A 37 3.46 13.70 24.43
CA SER A 37 3.45 12.44 25.16
C SER A 37 4.74 11.67 24.92
N GLY A 38 5.20 10.97 25.94
CA GLY A 38 6.42 10.16 25.87
C GLY A 38 7.70 10.96 26.15
N ASN A 39 8.83 10.37 25.79
CA ASN A 39 10.17 10.90 26.05
C ASN A 39 10.85 11.32 24.75
N LEU A 40 11.58 12.44 24.79
CA LEU A 40 12.39 12.89 23.67
C LEU A 40 13.51 11.90 23.37
N VAL A 41 13.79 11.67 22.10
CA VAL A 41 14.87 10.82 21.60
C VAL A 41 15.79 11.66 20.73
N THR A 42 17.10 11.55 20.98
CA THR A 42 18.11 12.21 20.14
C THR A 42 18.12 11.60 18.75
N ALA A 43 18.01 12.47 17.74
CA ALA A 43 17.96 12.08 16.34
C ALA A 43 18.73 13.08 15.48
N SER A 44 19.14 12.63 14.30
CA SER A 44 19.76 13.46 13.26
C SER A 44 18.92 13.45 11.99
N LEU A 45 19.12 14.49 11.17
CA LEU A 45 18.43 14.65 9.90
C LEU A 45 19.46 14.85 8.78
N THR A 46 19.31 14.12 7.69
CA THR A 46 19.94 14.45 6.39
C THR A 46 18.86 14.73 5.35
N ILE A 47 19.16 15.62 4.41
CA ILE A 47 18.28 15.98 3.29
C ILE A 47 19.07 15.75 2.01
N ASP A 48 18.60 14.84 1.16
CA ASP A 48 19.33 14.34 -0.01
C ASP A 48 20.78 13.92 0.33
N GLY A 49 20.98 13.32 1.51
CA GLY A 49 22.28 12.85 1.99
C GLY A 49 23.19 13.94 2.59
N VAL A 50 22.75 15.21 2.63
CA VAL A 50 23.48 16.30 3.27
C VAL A 50 22.93 16.53 4.68
N ALA A 51 23.81 16.58 5.69
CA ALA A 51 23.39 16.86 7.07
C ALA A 51 22.64 18.19 7.15
N ALA A 52 21.43 18.16 7.71
CA ALA A 52 20.62 19.35 7.90
C ALA A 52 21.05 20.10 9.16
N GLN A 53 21.08 21.43 9.09
CA GLN A 53 21.21 22.26 10.29
C GLN A 53 19.90 22.21 11.07
N LEU A 54 19.95 21.63 12.27
CA LEU A 54 18.81 21.54 13.16
C LEU A 54 18.79 22.70 14.15
N ASN A 55 17.59 23.15 14.49
CA ASN A 55 17.31 24.04 15.60
C ASN A 55 18.02 25.41 15.53
N THR A 56 18.25 25.90 14.31
CA THR A 56 18.90 27.18 14.01
C THR A 56 18.05 27.98 13.04
N SER A 57 18.14 29.31 13.12
CA SER A 57 17.36 30.22 12.27
C SER A 57 17.58 29.93 10.78
N GLY A 58 16.49 29.75 10.03
CA GLY A 58 16.53 29.37 8.61
C GLY A 58 16.80 27.89 8.34
N GLY A 59 16.98 27.07 9.38
CA GLY A 59 17.19 25.63 9.29
C GLY A 59 15.91 24.80 9.48
N PHE A 60 16.11 23.55 9.89
CA PHE A 60 15.03 22.58 10.12
C PHE A 60 14.84 22.32 11.62
N ALA A 61 13.66 21.82 11.95
CA ALA A 61 13.37 21.28 13.27
C ALA A 61 12.99 19.80 13.13
N LEU A 62 13.53 18.98 14.04
CA LEU A 62 13.26 17.55 14.13
C LEU A 62 12.90 17.22 15.57
N THR A 63 11.78 16.53 15.75
CA THR A 63 11.36 15.98 17.04
C THR A 63 11.05 14.50 16.88
N VAL A 64 11.71 13.67 17.69
CA VAL A 64 11.41 12.24 17.82
C VAL A 64 10.99 11.94 19.25
N CYS A 65 9.80 11.38 19.43
CA CYS A 65 9.21 11.08 20.73
C CYS A 65 8.95 9.58 20.87
N ARG A 66 9.55 8.95 21.89
CA ARG A 66 9.28 7.56 22.28
C ARG A 66 8.06 7.50 23.19
N ILE A 67 7.04 6.75 22.78
CA ILE A 67 5.82 6.52 23.54
C ILE A 67 5.76 5.04 23.89
N SER A 68 5.56 4.74 25.18
CA SER A 68 5.47 3.37 25.68
C SER A 68 4.32 3.16 26.66
N SER A 69 3.21 3.88 26.48
CA SER A 69 2.04 3.87 27.37
C SER A 69 0.84 3.16 26.71
N GLY A 70 0.03 2.46 27.52
CA GLY A 70 -1.13 1.72 27.02
C GLY A 70 -0.75 0.74 25.90
N ASP A 71 -1.56 0.63 24.85
CA ASP A 71 -1.28 -0.22 23.68
C ASP A 71 -0.38 0.45 22.63
N GLN A 72 0.27 1.57 22.98
CA GLN A 72 1.06 2.38 22.06
C GLN A 72 2.55 2.26 22.37
N GLN A 73 3.24 1.50 21.53
CA GLN A 73 4.69 1.37 21.51
C GLN A 73 5.22 1.87 20.16
N MET A 74 5.61 3.15 20.13
CA MET A 74 6.08 3.78 18.90
C MET A 74 7.02 4.96 19.14
N TYR A 75 7.87 5.21 18.16
CA TYR A 75 8.62 6.45 17.98
C TYR A 75 7.86 7.35 17.01
N SER A 76 7.27 8.44 17.50
CA SER A 76 6.69 9.46 16.64
C SER A 76 7.80 10.36 16.07
N VAL A 77 7.78 10.60 14.77
CA VAL A 77 8.77 11.39 14.04
C VAL A 77 8.06 12.57 13.36
N LEU A 78 8.54 13.78 13.62
CA LEU A 78 8.05 15.00 13.00
C LEU A 78 9.23 15.85 12.52
N VAL A 79 9.20 16.22 11.23
CA VAL A 79 10.16 17.14 10.62
C VAL A 79 9.43 18.38 10.14
N GLY A 80 10.02 19.54 10.36
CA GLY A 80 9.45 20.82 10.02
C GLY A 80 10.50 21.91 9.82
N LEU A 81 10.04 23.14 9.58
CA LEU A 81 10.91 24.32 9.58
C LEU A 81 11.15 24.81 11.01
N TYR A 82 12.36 25.32 11.26
CA TYR A 82 12.66 26.03 12.48
C TYR A 82 12.13 27.47 12.40
N ASP A 83 11.34 27.89 13.38
CA ASP A 83 10.87 29.26 13.53
C ASP A 83 11.00 29.69 15.01
N SER A 84 12.10 30.34 15.36
CA SER A 84 12.28 30.99 16.66
C SER A 84 11.99 30.10 17.89
N GLY A 85 12.42 28.84 17.85
CA GLY A 85 12.15 27.87 18.92
C GLY A 85 10.90 27.01 18.70
N VAL A 86 10.18 27.22 17.60
CA VAL A 86 8.97 26.49 17.20
C VAL A 86 9.28 25.58 16.02
N LEU A 87 8.77 24.34 16.07
CA LEU A 87 8.75 23.42 14.93
C LEU A 87 7.48 23.70 14.14
N ARG A 88 7.62 24.27 12.94
CA ARG A 88 6.52 24.42 11.98
C ARG A 88 6.37 23.15 11.16
N GLU A 89 5.25 22.45 11.29
CA GLU A 89 5.04 21.17 10.59
C GLU A 89 5.14 21.33 9.06
N GLU A 90 4.77 22.49 8.55
CA GLU A 90 4.78 22.77 7.13
C GLU A 90 6.18 22.98 6.58
N LEU A 91 6.52 22.18 5.58
CA LEU A 91 7.66 22.39 4.71
C LEU A 91 7.22 23.19 3.47
N THR A 92 8.13 24.00 2.91
CA THR A 92 7.86 24.71 1.66
C THR A 92 7.86 23.76 0.46
N SER A 93 7.25 24.21 -0.65
CA SER A 93 7.22 23.45 -1.91
C SER A 93 8.62 23.12 -2.47
N ALA A 94 9.65 23.93 -2.13
CA ALA A 94 11.03 23.68 -2.52
C ALA A 94 11.60 22.37 -1.94
N TYR A 95 11.03 21.89 -0.83
CA TYR A 95 11.46 20.67 -0.18
C TYR A 95 10.59 19.45 -0.54
N ALA A 96 9.52 19.65 -1.30
CA ALA A 96 8.52 18.61 -1.59
C ALA A 96 9.09 17.39 -2.36
N ASP A 97 10.16 17.58 -3.13
CA ASP A 97 10.83 16.52 -3.91
C ASP A 97 12.09 15.97 -3.24
N LYS A 98 12.44 16.50 -2.05
CA LYS A 98 13.61 16.09 -1.30
C LYS A 98 13.37 14.79 -0.55
N THR A 99 14.45 14.11 -0.20
CA THR A 99 14.40 12.93 0.68
C THR A 99 14.92 13.31 2.05
N PHE A 100 14.05 13.23 3.05
CA PHE A 100 14.37 13.48 4.45
C PHE A 100 14.71 12.15 5.12
N GLU A 101 15.95 11.99 5.56
CA GLU A 101 16.40 10.80 6.27
C GLU A 101 16.59 11.11 7.74
N VAL A 102 15.77 10.49 8.59
CA VAL A 102 15.84 10.60 10.04
C VAL A 102 16.57 9.37 10.58
N THR A 103 17.60 9.62 11.37
CA THR A 103 18.41 8.59 12.03
C THR A 103 18.36 8.77 13.54
N PHE A 104 18.12 7.70 14.29
CA PHE A 104 18.18 7.73 15.75
C PHE A 104 18.56 6.37 16.33
N THR A 105 19.07 6.37 17.56
CA THR A 105 19.31 5.15 18.31
C THR A 105 18.06 4.79 19.11
N PRO A 106 17.47 3.61 18.92
CA PRO A 106 16.32 3.20 19.72
C PRO A 106 16.73 3.08 21.20
N THR A 107 15.80 3.37 22.09
CA THR A 107 15.97 3.17 23.53
C THR A 107 16.25 1.68 23.81
N ALA A 108 17.15 1.42 24.77
CA ALA A 108 17.53 0.07 25.12
C ALA A 108 16.31 -0.80 25.48
N GLY A 109 16.24 -2.01 24.91
CA GLY A 109 15.14 -2.95 25.10
C GLY A 109 13.99 -2.79 24.09
N ASP A 110 13.96 -1.72 23.31
CA ASP A 110 13.02 -1.58 22.20
C ASP A 110 13.55 -2.27 20.95
N VAL A 111 12.65 -2.97 20.27
CA VAL A 111 12.90 -3.63 18.99
C VAL A 111 11.99 -2.99 17.95
N PRO A 112 12.50 -2.04 17.12
CA PRO A 112 11.71 -1.43 16.05
C PRO A 112 11.17 -2.48 15.07
N THR A 113 9.93 -2.32 14.62
CA THR A 113 9.24 -3.32 13.80
C THR A 113 8.81 -2.74 12.46
N THR A 114 7.90 -1.78 12.42
CA THR A 114 7.31 -1.25 11.18
C THR A 114 7.36 0.26 11.15
N ALA A 115 7.35 0.86 9.96
CA ALA A 115 7.32 2.31 9.78
C ALA A 115 6.06 2.76 9.02
N GLU A 116 5.40 3.79 9.53
CA GLU A 116 4.15 4.33 9.01
C GLU A 116 4.31 5.85 8.84
N PHE A 117 4.27 6.38 7.61
CA PHE A 117 4.47 7.81 7.37
C PHE A 117 3.40 8.47 6.49
N TYR A 118 3.06 9.70 6.85
CA TYR A 118 2.53 10.73 5.99
C TYR A 118 3.66 11.26 5.11
N GLY A 119 3.76 10.69 3.91
CA GLY A 119 4.93 10.79 3.06
C GLY A 119 5.17 9.47 2.35
N LYS A 120 6.10 9.49 1.40
CA LYS A 120 6.53 8.29 0.69
C LYS A 120 7.84 7.80 1.29
N VAL A 121 7.78 6.71 2.05
CA VAL A 121 8.96 6.04 2.59
C VAL A 121 9.76 5.44 1.44
N THR A 122 10.99 5.89 1.26
CA THR A 122 11.92 5.42 0.22
C THR A 122 12.85 4.33 0.74
N SER A 123 13.18 4.35 2.03
CA SER A 123 13.92 3.29 2.71
C SER A 123 13.57 3.27 4.20
N PHE A 124 13.70 2.10 4.81
CA PHE A 124 13.56 1.90 6.25
C PHE A 124 14.49 0.79 6.70
N SER A 125 15.25 1.06 7.76
CA SER A 125 16.02 0.07 8.49
C SER A 125 15.60 0.09 9.95
N ALA A 126 15.12 -1.04 10.44
CA ALA A 126 14.75 -1.26 11.83
C ALA A 126 15.96 -1.63 12.74
N SER A 127 17.17 -1.63 12.18
CA SER A 127 18.43 -1.86 12.92
C SER A 127 18.70 -0.76 13.96
N SER A 128 19.77 -0.92 14.74
CA SER A 128 20.37 0.19 15.49
C SER A 128 21.65 0.65 14.76
N PRO A 129 21.73 1.90 14.28
CA PRO A 129 20.69 2.94 14.37
C PRO A 129 19.48 2.64 13.47
N VAL A 130 18.32 3.17 13.86
CA VAL A 130 17.11 3.18 13.05
C VAL A 130 17.25 4.28 12.02
N VAL A 131 16.96 3.97 10.77
CA VAL A 131 17.03 4.91 9.65
C VAL A 131 15.73 4.85 8.87
N VAL A 132 15.11 6.00 8.63
CA VAL A 132 13.94 6.10 7.76
C VAL A 132 14.11 7.27 6.81
N ALA A 133 14.01 7.01 5.51
CA ALA A 133 14.05 8.02 4.47
C ALA A 133 12.65 8.23 3.88
N VAL A 134 12.20 9.48 3.84
CA VAL A 134 10.84 9.85 3.48
C VAL A 134 10.86 11.03 2.51
N GLN A 135 10.17 10.88 1.38
CA GLN A 135 9.80 12.00 0.54
C GLN A 135 8.52 12.64 1.10
N PRO A 136 8.45 13.97 1.27
CA PRO A 136 7.28 14.62 1.83
C PRO A 136 6.01 14.32 1.04
N ALA A 137 4.89 14.21 1.76
CA ALA A 137 3.59 14.22 1.12
C ALA A 137 3.25 15.66 0.71
N LYS A 138 2.88 15.86 -0.55
CA LYS A 138 2.65 17.18 -1.14
C LYS A 138 1.18 17.57 -1.09
N ASN A 139 0.91 18.86 -0.95
CA ASN A 139 -0.43 19.45 -1.05
C ASN A 139 -1.46 18.73 -0.17
N ILE A 140 -1.10 18.49 1.10
CA ILE A 140 -1.93 17.75 2.05
C ILE A 140 -2.96 18.69 2.66
N SER A 141 -4.22 18.27 2.65
CA SER A 141 -5.31 19.02 3.25
C SER A 141 -5.63 18.48 4.66
N LEU A 142 -5.50 19.31 5.69
CA LEU A 142 -5.74 18.96 7.10
C LEU A 142 -7.07 19.50 7.63
N ILE A 143 -7.80 18.71 8.43
CA ILE A 143 -8.91 19.24 9.25
C ILE A 143 -8.35 19.65 10.61
N GLN A 144 -8.62 20.89 10.99
CA GLN A 144 -8.54 21.33 12.37
C GLN A 144 -9.93 21.18 12.97
N TYR A 145 -10.14 20.15 13.79
CA TYR A 145 -11.43 19.87 14.44
C TYR A 145 -11.84 20.91 15.49
N GLY A 146 -11.20 22.08 15.57
CA GLY A 146 -11.53 23.12 16.55
C GLY A 146 -12.96 23.62 16.41
N ASN A 147 -13.38 23.89 15.17
CA ASN A 147 -14.75 24.36 14.86
C ASN A 147 -15.70 23.23 14.46
N HIS A 148 -15.20 21.99 14.37
CA HIS A 148 -15.93 20.80 13.94
C HIS A 148 -15.67 19.63 14.90
N ALA A 149 -15.72 19.91 16.21
CA ALA A 149 -15.44 18.91 17.23
C ALA A 149 -16.41 17.72 17.14
N GLU A 150 -17.63 17.97 16.66
CA GLU A 150 -18.67 16.97 16.36
C GLU A 150 -18.26 15.96 15.28
N CYS A 151 -17.31 16.30 14.42
CA CYS A 151 -16.78 15.39 13.40
C CYS A 151 -15.48 14.69 13.83
N ARG A 152 -14.97 14.98 15.03
CA ARG A 152 -13.75 14.34 15.55
C ARG A 152 -14.03 12.88 15.90
N GLY A 153 -13.37 11.95 15.20
CA GLY A 153 -13.47 10.52 15.50
C GLY A 153 -14.82 9.89 15.15
N VAL A 154 -15.76 10.67 14.60
CA VAL A 154 -16.99 10.16 14.04
C VAL A 154 -16.66 9.43 12.74
N GLU A 155 -17.04 8.15 12.66
CA GLU A 155 -17.03 7.44 11.39
C GLU A 155 -17.89 8.25 10.41
N TYR A 156 -17.32 8.65 9.26
CA TYR A 156 -17.89 9.53 8.25
C TYR A 156 -19.04 8.80 7.50
N THR A 157 -20.01 8.26 8.25
CA THR A 157 -21.36 7.91 7.82
C THR A 157 -22.28 9.12 7.89
N ASN A 158 -21.90 10.15 8.66
CA ASN A 158 -22.57 11.44 8.67
C ASN A 158 -22.15 12.25 7.42
N ALA A 159 -23.11 12.47 6.51
CA ALA A 159 -22.92 13.23 5.28
C ALA A 159 -22.38 14.66 5.50
N GLN A 160 -22.73 15.29 6.63
CA GLN A 160 -22.23 16.63 6.96
C GLN A 160 -20.73 16.61 7.22
N CYS A 161 -20.24 15.62 7.97
CA CYS A 161 -18.82 15.46 8.21
C CYS A 161 -18.07 15.06 6.93
N ILE A 162 -18.65 14.20 6.08
CA ILE A 162 -18.04 13.81 4.78
C ILE A 162 -17.79 15.04 3.91
N ALA A 163 -18.76 15.95 3.84
CA ALA A 163 -18.70 17.11 2.96
C ALA A 163 -17.84 18.26 3.51
N LEU A 164 -17.22 18.11 4.68
CA LEU A 164 -16.40 19.19 5.25
C LEU A 164 -15.16 19.44 4.39
N PRO A 165 -14.92 20.71 4.00
CA PRO A 165 -13.64 21.10 3.44
C PRO A 165 -12.54 20.94 4.50
N ALA A 166 -11.32 20.78 4.03
CA ALA A 166 -10.17 20.90 4.91
C ALA A 166 -10.10 22.31 5.53
N SER A 167 -9.46 22.42 6.70
CA SER A 167 -9.25 23.70 7.38
C SER A 167 -7.97 24.40 6.93
N VAL A 168 -7.02 23.64 6.36
CA VAL A 168 -5.76 24.17 5.82
C VAL A 168 -5.21 23.22 4.76
N ASP A 169 -4.57 23.77 3.74
CA ASP A 169 -3.73 23.03 2.80
C ASP A 169 -2.26 23.30 3.13
N ARG A 170 -1.47 22.24 3.26
CA ARG A 170 -0.03 22.28 3.54
C ARG A 170 0.75 21.90 2.29
N ALA A 171 1.79 22.67 1.97
CA ALA A 171 2.60 22.42 0.77
C ALA A 171 3.34 21.07 0.82
N ALA A 172 3.99 20.77 1.95
CA ALA A 172 4.68 19.50 2.17
C ALA A 172 4.75 19.16 3.67
N VAL A 173 4.65 17.86 4.01
CA VAL A 173 4.76 17.36 5.40
C VAL A 173 5.56 16.06 5.43
N VAL A 174 6.38 15.90 6.48
CA VAL A 174 7.01 14.64 6.88
C VAL A 174 6.66 14.37 8.34
N LEU A 175 5.71 13.46 8.53
CA LEU A 175 5.20 13.04 9.83
C LEU A 175 4.98 11.55 9.79
N GLY A 176 5.32 10.84 10.86
CA GLY A 176 5.05 9.41 10.92
C GLY A 176 5.39 8.81 12.27
N GLN A 177 5.40 7.49 12.29
CA GLN A 177 5.71 6.70 13.46
C GLN A 177 6.41 5.40 13.09
N ILE A 178 7.29 4.95 13.98
CA ILE A 178 7.95 3.66 13.90
C ILE A 178 7.50 2.84 15.09
N ARG A 179 6.79 1.74 14.86
CA ARG A 179 6.34 0.83 15.93
C ARG A 179 7.56 0.10 16.50
N PHE A 180 7.49 -0.26 17.77
CA PHE A 180 8.48 -1.12 18.40
C PHE A 180 7.83 -2.10 19.36
N ASP A 181 8.52 -3.19 19.62
CA ASP A 181 8.17 -4.15 20.66
C ASP A 181 9.15 -4.05 21.83
N THR A 182 8.74 -4.56 22.99
CA THR A 182 9.66 -4.82 24.10
C THR A 182 9.60 -6.30 24.47
N SER A 183 10.60 -6.80 25.21
CA SER A 183 10.61 -8.19 25.70
C SER A 183 9.34 -8.59 26.46
N SER A 184 8.71 -7.64 27.15
CA SER A 184 7.48 -7.84 27.93
C SER A 184 6.19 -7.65 27.14
N ARG A 185 6.24 -7.03 25.95
CA ARG A 185 5.05 -6.62 25.18
C ARG A 185 5.32 -6.77 23.68
N PRO A 186 5.28 -8.00 23.15
CA PRO A 186 5.31 -8.21 21.71
C PRO A 186 4.00 -7.76 21.07
N SER A 187 4.06 -7.10 19.91
CA SER A 187 2.90 -6.61 19.19
C SER A 187 2.61 -7.42 17.93
N ASN A 188 1.43 -7.23 17.35
CA ASN A 188 1.08 -7.79 16.05
C ASN A 188 1.98 -7.24 14.91
N TYR A 189 2.65 -6.11 15.13
CA TYR A 189 3.49 -5.46 14.11
C TYR A 189 4.83 -6.16 13.88
N SER A 190 5.34 -6.90 14.87
CA SER A 190 6.52 -7.77 14.70
C SER A 190 6.35 -8.83 13.62
N LYS A 191 5.11 -9.23 13.29
CA LYS A 191 4.81 -10.19 12.22
C LYS A 191 5.26 -9.67 10.84
N LEU A 192 5.32 -8.35 10.66
CA LEU A 192 5.75 -7.70 9.42
C LEU A 192 6.98 -6.81 9.63
N ALA A 193 7.95 -7.23 10.45
CA ALA A 193 9.16 -6.45 10.70
C ALA A 193 9.83 -5.93 9.40
N GLY A 194 10.28 -4.68 9.41
CA GLY A 194 10.82 -3.98 8.25
C GLY A 194 9.79 -3.53 7.21
N ALA A 195 8.51 -3.87 7.35
CA ALA A 195 7.48 -3.37 6.44
C ALA A 195 7.22 -1.88 6.65
N THR A 196 6.84 -1.21 5.56
CA THR A 196 6.51 0.21 5.58
C THR A 196 5.13 0.47 4.99
N VAL A 197 4.44 1.46 5.55
CA VAL A 197 3.23 2.04 4.99
C VAL A 197 3.45 3.52 4.78
N SER A 198 3.14 3.96 3.58
CA SER A 198 3.28 5.33 3.12
C SER A 198 1.93 5.81 2.63
N ALA A 199 1.44 6.90 3.17
CA ALA A 199 0.28 7.57 2.63
C ALA A 199 0.63 9.03 2.33
N THR A 200 0.35 9.48 1.11
CA THR A 200 0.42 10.91 0.74
C THR A 200 -0.94 11.57 0.88
N ALA A 201 -1.66 11.12 1.90
CA ALA A 201 -3.06 11.36 2.18
C ALA A 201 -3.19 11.81 3.62
N ASN A 202 -4.16 12.67 3.91
CA ASN A 202 -4.36 13.08 5.29
C ASN A 202 -5.04 11.99 6.12
N LEU A 203 -4.49 11.78 7.33
CA LEU A 203 -4.91 10.88 8.40
C LEU A 203 -5.28 9.45 7.94
N TYR A 204 -4.51 8.46 8.39
CA TYR A 204 -4.90 7.06 8.24
C TYR A 204 -4.69 6.28 9.53
N ASP A 205 -5.53 5.28 9.74
CA ASP A 205 -5.37 4.26 10.77
C ASP A 205 -4.87 2.98 10.10
N PHE A 206 -3.88 2.36 10.74
CA PHE A 206 -3.20 1.17 10.29
C PHE A 206 -3.35 0.11 11.36
N SER A 207 -3.90 -1.04 10.97
CA SER A 207 -3.99 -2.20 11.85
C SER A 207 -3.61 -3.49 11.11
N LEU A 208 -2.97 -4.39 11.85
CA LEU A 208 -2.61 -5.72 11.40
C LEU A 208 -3.39 -6.78 12.17
N LEU A 209 -3.97 -7.72 11.43
CA LEU A 209 -4.74 -8.84 11.96
C LEU A 209 -4.25 -10.16 11.36
N GLY A 210 -4.51 -11.25 12.08
CA GLY A 210 -4.16 -12.60 11.65
C GLY A 210 -2.71 -13.00 11.97
N PRO A 211 -2.39 -14.31 11.86
CA PRO A 211 -1.08 -14.82 12.23
C PRO A 211 -0.04 -14.56 11.14
N CYS A 212 1.22 -14.83 11.49
CA CYS A 212 2.32 -14.98 10.55
C CYS A 212 2.34 -16.44 10.05
N PRO A 213 1.93 -16.75 8.80
CA PRO A 213 1.55 -18.12 8.42
C PRO A 213 2.62 -19.22 8.49
N THR A 214 3.90 -18.87 8.46
CA THR A 214 5.00 -19.84 8.62
C THR A 214 5.59 -19.88 10.02
N ALA A 215 5.11 -19.05 10.95
CA ALA A 215 5.56 -19.13 12.33
C ALA A 215 4.99 -20.37 13.03
N THR A 216 5.87 -21.27 13.45
CA THR A 216 5.54 -22.42 14.30
C THR A 216 5.20 -21.92 15.71
N SER A 217 3.91 -21.76 16.00
CA SER A 217 3.32 -21.65 17.35
C SER A 217 3.87 -20.59 18.34
N GLY A 218 4.73 -19.67 17.91
CA GLY A 218 5.45 -18.75 18.82
C GLY A 218 5.03 -17.28 18.79
N PHE A 219 4.13 -16.84 17.91
CA PHE A 219 3.66 -15.45 17.95
C PHE A 219 2.56 -15.30 19.00
N THR A 220 2.93 -14.74 20.14
CA THR A 220 2.08 -14.50 21.33
C THR A 220 1.37 -13.15 21.31
N GLY A 221 1.31 -12.47 20.15
CA GLY A 221 0.42 -11.32 20.01
C GLY A 221 -0.99 -11.78 20.37
N THR A 222 -1.64 -11.08 21.30
CA THR A 222 -2.97 -11.42 21.82
C THR A 222 -3.98 -11.41 20.67
N ASP A 223 -4.14 -12.54 20.01
CA ASP A 223 -5.14 -12.78 18.98
C ASP A 223 -6.51 -12.79 19.67
N SER A 224 -7.18 -11.64 19.77
CA SER A 224 -8.64 -11.58 19.97
C SER A 224 -9.34 -11.74 18.62
N GLY A 225 -8.98 -12.79 17.89
CA GLY A 225 -9.57 -13.16 16.60
C GLY A 225 -9.87 -14.64 16.61
N ASP A 226 -11.15 -14.96 16.77
CA ASP A 226 -11.72 -16.29 16.95
C ASP A 226 -11.09 -17.37 16.06
N GLY A 227 -10.85 -18.54 16.66
CA GLY A 227 -10.20 -19.70 16.06
C GLY A 227 -11.03 -20.36 14.95
N GLY A 228 -11.13 -19.72 13.78
CA GLY A 228 -11.75 -20.28 12.59
C GLY A 228 -10.78 -20.36 11.42
N SER A 229 -10.21 -21.54 11.12
CA SER A 229 -9.56 -21.94 9.84
C SER A 229 -8.52 -21.01 9.16
N GLY A 230 -8.19 -19.83 9.72
CA GLY A 230 -7.50 -18.72 9.07
C GLY A 230 -6.00 -18.61 9.37
N LYS A 231 -5.33 -19.73 9.64
CA LYS A 231 -3.88 -19.76 9.96
C LYS A 231 -2.97 -19.39 8.77
N GLU A 232 -3.55 -19.15 7.60
CA GLU A 232 -2.83 -19.00 6.34
C GLU A 232 -2.77 -17.57 5.82
N SER A 233 -3.29 -16.58 6.55
CA SER A 233 -3.30 -15.19 6.07
C SER A 233 -3.04 -14.13 7.12
N THR A 234 -2.28 -13.11 6.73
CA THR A 234 -2.13 -11.84 7.46
C THR A 234 -2.95 -10.78 6.73
N THR A 235 -3.71 -9.98 7.49
CA THR A 235 -4.52 -8.89 6.96
C THR A 235 -3.94 -7.55 7.42
N LEU A 236 -3.76 -6.66 6.46
CA LEU A 236 -3.42 -5.27 6.67
C LEU A 236 -4.63 -4.39 6.36
N ASN A 237 -5.16 -3.70 7.37
CA ASN A 237 -6.23 -2.71 7.21
C ASN A 237 -5.65 -1.29 7.28
N ILE A 238 -6.01 -0.47 6.30
CA ILE A 238 -5.62 0.92 6.19
C ILE A 238 -6.89 1.73 6.00
N LYS A 239 -7.37 2.37 7.07
CA LYS A 239 -8.56 3.23 7.06
C LYS A 239 -8.14 4.67 6.87
N LEU A 240 -8.68 5.34 5.87
CA LEU A 240 -8.41 6.76 5.65
C LEU A 240 -9.42 7.60 6.43
N VAL A 241 -9.00 8.70 7.06
CA VAL A 241 -9.84 9.50 7.95
C VAL A 241 -9.70 11.01 7.74
N GLY A 242 -9.16 11.43 6.59
CA GLY A 242 -9.05 12.84 6.18
C GLY A 242 -10.32 13.44 5.55
N PRO A 243 -10.35 14.77 5.32
CA PRO A 243 -11.47 15.46 4.64
C PRO A 243 -11.64 14.97 3.21
N HIS A 244 -12.88 14.99 2.71
CA HIS A 244 -13.19 14.65 1.33
C HIS A 244 -12.74 15.72 0.34
N PHE A 245 -12.85 16.98 0.73
CA PHE A 245 -12.47 18.13 -0.09
C PHE A 245 -11.24 18.84 0.47
N LYS A 246 -10.53 19.55 -0.42
CA LYS A 246 -9.46 20.47 -0.05
C LYS A 246 -10.04 21.71 0.65
N PHE A 247 -9.16 22.66 1.01
CA PHE A 247 -9.58 23.92 1.64
C PHE A 247 -10.56 24.73 0.78
N ASP A 248 -10.47 24.62 -0.54
CA ASP A 248 -11.39 25.28 -1.49
C ASP A 248 -12.83 24.72 -1.48
N GLY A 249 -13.08 23.61 -0.77
CA GLY A 249 -14.38 22.95 -0.67
C GLY A 249 -14.95 22.37 -1.97
N SER A 250 -14.16 22.31 -3.05
CA SER A 250 -14.61 21.83 -4.36
C SER A 250 -13.66 20.82 -5.00
N THR A 251 -12.36 20.95 -4.75
CA THR A 251 -11.37 19.98 -5.21
C THR A 251 -11.38 18.78 -4.29
N LEU A 252 -11.48 17.57 -4.86
CA LEU A 252 -11.31 16.34 -4.09
C LEU A 252 -9.91 16.27 -3.51
N ASN A 253 -9.85 15.98 -2.21
CA ASN A 253 -8.62 15.59 -1.58
C ASN A 253 -8.28 14.17 -2.10
N SER A 254 -7.06 14.00 -2.60
CA SER A 254 -6.59 12.73 -3.14
C SER A 254 -5.10 12.53 -2.89
N GLY A 255 -4.67 11.27 -2.79
CA GLY A 255 -3.27 10.92 -2.59
C GLY A 255 -2.97 9.49 -3.03
N ALA A 256 -1.80 9.00 -2.62
CA ALA A 256 -1.35 7.64 -2.88
C ALA A 256 -1.18 6.87 -1.57
N LEU A 257 -1.46 5.57 -1.63
CA LEU A 257 -1.14 4.60 -0.61
C LEU A 257 -0.10 3.61 -1.14
N GLU A 258 0.98 3.40 -0.39
CA GLU A 258 1.98 2.41 -0.71
C GLU A 258 2.30 1.54 0.51
N VAL A 259 2.40 0.24 0.28
CA VAL A 259 2.82 -0.74 1.28
C VAL A 259 4.04 -1.45 0.74
N PHE A 260 5.11 -1.53 1.53
CA PHE A 260 6.29 -2.30 1.20
C PHE A 260 6.54 -3.38 2.24
N ILE A 261 6.88 -4.59 1.79
CA ILE A 261 7.22 -5.73 2.64
C ILE A 261 8.56 -6.29 2.16
N PRO A 262 9.60 -6.31 3.02
CA PRO A 262 10.94 -6.77 2.62
C PRO A 262 10.98 -8.29 2.39
N GLN A 263 11.86 -8.75 1.51
CA GLN A 263 11.97 -10.17 1.15
C GLN A 263 12.26 -11.07 2.36
N SER A 264 13.05 -10.60 3.32
CA SER A 264 13.34 -11.33 4.57
C SER A 264 12.06 -11.69 5.32
N THR A 265 11.15 -10.72 5.46
CA THR A 265 9.84 -10.87 6.11
C THR A 265 8.88 -11.70 5.28
N ILE A 266 8.92 -11.57 3.95
CA ILE A 266 8.12 -12.43 3.07
C ILE A 266 8.52 -13.89 3.23
N THR A 267 9.82 -14.15 3.27
CA THR A 267 10.38 -15.50 3.42
C THR A 267 10.03 -16.05 4.80
N SER A 268 10.28 -15.28 5.87
CA SER A 268 10.07 -15.73 7.25
C SER A 268 8.61 -15.90 7.61
N CYS A 269 7.71 -15.14 6.98
CA CYS A 269 6.29 -15.09 7.35
C CYS A 269 5.33 -15.82 6.40
N PHE A 270 5.64 -15.87 5.11
CA PHE A 270 4.76 -16.48 4.10
C PHE A 270 5.40 -17.64 3.34
N GLY A 271 6.71 -17.90 3.53
CA GLY A 271 7.40 -19.07 2.99
C GLY A 271 7.68 -19.04 1.48
N GLY A 272 7.92 -17.87 0.88
CA GLY A 272 8.23 -17.78 -0.55
C GLY A 272 8.83 -16.45 -1.03
N SER A 273 8.73 -16.17 -2.33
CA SER A 273 9.23 -14.93 -2.95
C SER A 273 8.19 -13.82 -2.95
N SER A 274 8.65 -12.58 -3.13
CA SER A 274 7.76 -11.42 -3.31
C SER A 274 6.82 -11.57 -4.50
N GLU A 275 7.23 -12.19 -5.60
CA GLU A 275 6.37 -12.47 -6.76
C GLU A 275 5.24 -13.42 -6.41
N GLN A 276 5.54 -14.48 -5.65
CA GLN A 276 4.55 -15.45 -5.22
C GLN A 276 3.53 -14.78 -4.29
N LEU A 277 4.00 -13.98 -3.31
CA LEU A 277 3.13 -13.20 -2.43
C LEU A 277 2.28 -12.19 -3.21
N ALA A 278 2.84 -11.53 -4.22
CA ALA A 278 2.11 -10.60 -5.09
C ALA A 278 0.96 -11.25 -5.86
N ASN A 279 1.00 -12.57 -6.08
CA ASN A 279 -0.05 -13.32 -6.77
C ASN A 279 -1.16 -13.78 -5.83
N THR A 280 -0.88 -13.88 -4.54
CA THR A 280 -1.86 -14.26 -3.51
C THR A 280 -2.47 -13.06 -2.80
N ALA A 281 -1.86 -11.88 -2.93
CA ALA A 281 -2.37 -10.62 -2.40
C ALA A 281 -3.75 -10.28 -2.99
N ALA A 282 -4.72 -10.05 -2.12
CA ALA A 282 -6.03 -9.54 -2.47
C ALA A 282 -6.25 -8.20 -1.76
N VAL A 283 -6.80 -7.22 -2.46
CA VAL A 283 -7.07 -5.90 -1.90
C VAL A 283 -8.56 -5.60 -2.06
N THR A 284 -9.22 -5.21 -0.99
CA THR A 284 -10.62 -4.75 -1.02
C THR A 284 -10.71 -3.33 -0.45
N ARG A 285 -11.62 -2.53 -0.98
CA ARG A 285 -11.95 -1.18 -0.52
C ARG A 285 -13.38 -1.19 0.00
N THR A 286 -13.55 -0.87 1.26
CA THR A 286 -14.88 -0.72 1.89
C THR A 286 -15.16 0.74 2.14
N GLU A 287 -16.33 1.22 1.71
CA GLU A 287 -16.81 2.59 1.88
C GLU A 287 -18.29 2.54 2.30
N GLY A 288 -18.61 3.08 3.47
CA GLY A 288 -19.90 2.86 4.12
C GLY A 288 -20.18 1.36 4.28
N ASN A 289 -21.33 0.91 3.76
CA ASN A 289 -21.75 -0.50 3.82
C ASN A 289 -21.36 -1.29 2.56
N GLU A 290 -20.66 -0.68 1.59
CA GLU A 290 -20.26 -1.36 0.36
C GLU A 290 -18.79 -1.77 0.41
N SER A 291 -18.50 -3.02 0.02
CA SER A 291 -17.14 -3.50 -0.20
C SER A 291 -16.94 -3.87 -1.67
N LYS A 292 -15.80 -3.45 -2.23
CA LYS A 292 -15.44 -3.67 -3.64
C LYS A 292 -14.02 -4.22 -3.73
N ASP A 293 -13.79 -5.15 -4.65
CA ASP A 293 -12.45 -5.60 -4.98
C ASP A 293 -11.66 -4.44 -5.61
N VAL A 294 -10.44 -4.21 -5.11
CA VAL A 294 -9.46 -3.34 -5.74
C VAL A 294 -8.64 -4.23 -6.66
N LEU A 295 -8.73 -3.98 -7.96
CA LEU A 295 -8.22 -4.90 -8.96
C LEU A 295 -6.73 -4.68 -9.20
N LYS A 296 -5.97 -5.78 -9.31
CA LYS A 296 -4.57 -5.72 -9.72
C LYS A 296 -4.47 -5.19 -11.15
N SER A 297 -3.81 -4.05 -11.30
CA SER A 297 -3.51 -3.40 -12.57
C SER A 297 -2.06 -3.69 -12.99
N LEU A 298 -1.84 -3.74 -14.30
CA LEU A 298 -0.50 -3.81 -14.90
C LEU A 298 0.03 -2.43 -15.34
N LEU A 299 -0.71 -1.37 -15.01
CA LEU A 299 -0.46 0.01 -15.40
C LEU A 299 -0.72 0.93 -14.21
N THR A 300 -0.15 2.14 -14.24
CA THR A 300 -0.38 3.17 -13.21
C THR A 300 -1.88 3.35 -12.97
N PRO A 301 -2.37 3.02 -11.76
CA PRO A 301 -3.79 3.20 -11.44
C PRO A 301 -4.19 4.67 -11.53
N ILE A 302 -5.43 4.91 -11.92
CA ILE A 302 -5.99 6.26 -12.05
C ILE A 302 -7.16 6.51 -11.08
N ASN A 303 -7.47 5.51 -10.24
CA ASN A 303 -8.52 5.57 -9.22
C ASN A 303 -8.15 4.64 -8.05
N GLY A 304 -8.88 4.79 -6.93
CA GLY A 304 -8.66 4.01 -5.71
C GLY A 304 -9.19 2.57 -5.78
N LEU A 305 -9.56 2.06 -6.95
CA LEU A 305 -10.07 0.70 -7.15
C LEU A 305 -9.11 -0.15 -7.99
N GLU A 306 -7.90 0.33 -8.23
CA GLU A 306 -6.84 -0.38 -8.93
C GLU A 306 -5.54 -0.26 -8.13
N TYR A 307 -4.78 -1.35 -8.03
CA TYR A 307 -3.48 -1.36 -7.37
C TYR A 307 -2.42 -1.99 -8.28
N THR A 308 -1.17 -1.58 -8.14
CA THR A 308 -0.02 -2.22 -8.81
C THR A 308 0.89 -2.91 -7.80
N THR A 309 1.61 -3.92 -8.28
CA THR A 309 2.72 -4.53 -7.54
C THR A 309 4.03 -4.27 -8.27
N SER A 310 5.07 -3.92 -7.54
CA SER A 310 6.45 -3.83 -8.04
C SER A 310 7.41 -4.49 -7.05
N PHE A 311 8.61 -4.83 -7.52
CA PHE A 311 9.62 -5.49 -6.69
C PHE A 311 10.81 -4.55 -6.52
N VAL A 312 11.17 -4.26 -5.27
CA VAL A 312 12.25 -3.34 -4.92
C VAL A 312 13.14 -4.03 -3.90
N ASN A 313 14.43 -4.17 -4.19
CA ASN A 313 15.39 -4.88 -3.33
C ASN A 313 14.88 -6.27 -2.89
N GLY A 314 14.24 -6.98 -3.82
CA GLY A 314 13.60 -8.28 -3.57
C GLY A 314 12.28 -8.23 -2.81
N GLY A 315 11.93 -7.13 -2.14
CA GLY A 315 10.66 -6.97 -1.43
C GLY A 315 9.47 -6.68 -2.33
N LEU A 316 8.26 -6.86 -1.80
CA LEU A 316 7.00 -6.56 -2.48
C LEU A 316 6.55 -5.14 -2.14
N LYS A 317 6.35 -4.31 -3.16
CA LYS A 317 5.66 -3.03 -3.06
C LYS A 317 4.27 -3.11 -3.69
N LEU A 318 3.24 -2.75 -2.95
CA LEU A 318 1.85 -2.57 -3.38
C LEU A 318 1.55 -1.06 -3.42
N SER A 319 0.97 -0.56 -4.51
CA SER A 319 0.70 0.87 -4.67
C SER A 319 -0.71 1.13 -5.21
N ILE A 320 -1.41 2.09 -4.58
CA ILE A 320 -2.70 2.64 -4.98
C ILE A 320 -2.49 4.16 -5.12
N PRO A 321 -2.12 4.69 -6.31
CA PRO A 321 -1.71 6.08 -6.48
C PRO A 321 -2.82 7.13 -6.51
N ALA A 322 -4.09 6.74 -6.59
CA ALA A 322 -5.21 7.65 -6.84
C ALA A 322 -6.36 7.39 -5.86
N VAL A 323 -6.06 7.51 -4.59
CA VAL A 323 -6.98 7.32 -3.48
C VAL A 323 -7.75 8.60 -3.23
N THR A 324 -9.08 8.56 -3.29
CA THR A 324 -9.99 9.64 -2.89
C THR A 324 -10.54 9.38 -1.49
N PHE A 325 -10.81 10.45 -0.73
CA PHE A 325 -11.04 10.32 0.73
C PHE A 325 -12.51 10.40 1.12
N SER A 326 -13.13 9.27 1.39
CA SER A 326 -14.48 9.14 1.93
C SER A 326 -14.52 7.91 2.86
N GLN A 327 -13.62 7.88 3.84
CA GLN A 327 -13.29 6.70 4.68
C GLN A 327 -13.23 5.34 3.98
N PRO A 328 -12.55 5.21 2.83
CA PRO A 328 -12.25 3.89 2.36
C PRO A 328 -11.34 3.18 3.37
N THR A 329 -11.76 1.99 3.78
CA THR A 329 -10.87 1.03 4.42
C THR A 329 -10.32 0.11 3.36
N TYR A 330 -9.01 0.18 3.13
CA TYR A 330 -8.29 -0.76 2.31
C TYR A 330 -7.87 -1.94 3.15
N LYS A 331 -8.31 -3.13 2.76
CA LYS A 331 -7.90 -4.40 3.37
C LYS A 331 -7.02 -5.13 2.38
N VAL A 332 -5.75 -5.33 2.73
CA VAL A 332 -4.78 -6.14 2.00
C VAL A 332 -4.67 -7.49 2.69
N VAL A 333 -5.12 -8.55 2.04
CA VAL A 333 -4.99 -9.93 2.52
C VAL A 333 -3.77 -10.56 1.88
N LEU A 334 -2.80 -10.92 2.70
CA LEU A 334 -1.56 -11.60 2.33
C LEU A 334 -1.67 -13.05 2.76
N LYS A 335 -1.42 -14.00 1.86
CA LYS A 335 -1.59 -15.43 2.15
C LYS A 335 -0.27 -16.17 2.08
N LYS A 336 -0.16 -17.24 2.87
CA LYS A 336 0.92 -18.22 2.77
C LYS A 336 1.01 -18.71 1.32
N ASN A 337 2.23 -18.83 0.83
CA ASN A 337 2.44 -19.51 -0.44
C ASN A 337 2.32 -21.02 -0.21
N ILE A 338 1.21 -21.62 -0.66
CA ILE A 338 1.12 -23.07 -0.77
C ILE A 338 1.77 -23.45 -2.10
N THR A 339 3.02 -23.92 -2.07
CA THR A 339 3.55 -24.74 -3.16
C THR A 339 2.90 -26.11 -3.10
N THR A 340 1.78 -26.29 -3.79
CA THR A 340 1.30 -27.63 -4.20
C THR A 340 1.54 -27.81 -5.70
N THR A 341 2.76 -28.21 -6.02
CA THR A 341 2.96 -29.25 -7.03
C THR A 341 4.17 -30.05 -6.61
N THR A 342 3.94 -31.04 -5.76
CA THR A 342 4.87 -32.16 -5.58
C THR A 342 4.90 -32.92 -6.90
N ALA A 343 5.70 -32.46 -7.86
CA ALA A 343 6.25 -33.37 -8.84
C ALA A 343 7.34 -34.14 -8.10
N THR A 344 7.07 -35.40 -7.77
CA THR A 344 8.07 -36.36 -7.33
C THR A 344 9.20 -36.33 -8.35
N THR A 345 10.26 -35.58 -8.02
CA THR A 345 11.46 -35.50 -8.84
C THR A 345 12.38 -36.53 -8.23
N THR A 346 12.37 -37.73 -8.81
CA THR A 346 13.37 -38.76 -8.51
C THR A 346 14.73 -38.12 -8.73
N THR A 347 15.53 -38.04 -7.67
CA THR A 347 16.86 -37.42 -7.69
C THR A 347 17.74 -38.17 -8.67
N THR A 348 18.02 -37.58 -9.83
CA THR A 348 19.18 -37.95 -10.65
C THR A 348 20.04 -36.71 -10.78
N THR A 349 21.18 -36.74 -10.09
CA THR A 349 22.16 -35.67 -10.02
C THR A 349 22.63 -35.31 -11.42
N THR A 350 22.18 -34.18 -11.96
CA THR A 350 22.82 -33.54 -13.11
C THR A 350 22.92 -32.06 -12.86
N THR A 351 24.16 -31.62 -12.65
CA THR A 351 24.60 -30.24 -12.56
C THR A 351 24.12 -29.48 -13.80
N THR A 352 23.08 -28.66 -13.68
CA THR A 352 22.68 -27.72 -14.74
C THR A 352 22.73 -26.31 -14.19
N THR A 353 23.67 -25.55 -14.72
CA THR A 353 23.84 -24.11 -14.57
C THR A 353 22.51 -23.41 -14.87
N LEU A 354 21.93 -22.75 -13.86
CA LEU A 354 20.73 -21.92 -14.02
C LEU A 354 21.07 -20.67 -14.84
N VAL A 355 20.75 -20.70 -16.13
CA VAL A 355 20.75 -19.51 -16.98
C VAL A 355 19.48 -18.70 -16.65
N PRO A 356 19.58 -17.43 -16.23
CA PRO A 356 18.41 -16.60 -15.94
C PRO A 356 17.54 -16.44 -17.19
N VAL A 357 16.26 -16.80 -17.07
CA VAL A 357 15.28 -16.68 -18.17
C VAL A 357 14.86 -15.21 -18.29
N ALA A 358 15.41 -14.51 -19.28
CA ALA A 358 15.06 -13.12 -19.57
C ALA A 358 13.55 -12.97 -19.85
N ALA A 359 12.97 -11.87 -19.31
CA ALA A 359 11.57 -11.53 -19.51
C ALA A 359 11.24 -11.37 -21.01
N PRO A 360 10.06 -11.85 -21.48
CA PRO A 360 9.70 -11.72 -22.88
C PRO A 360 9.57 -10.25 -23.30
N THR A 361 10.21 -9.91 -24.42
CA THR A 361 10.13 -8.58 -25.03
C THR A 361 8.72 -8.30 -25.58
N LYS A 362 8.40 -7.01 -25.77
CA LYS A 362 7.10 -6.54 -26.27
C LYS A 362 6.76 -7.20 -27.61
N PRO A 363 5.52 -7.67 -27.85
CA PRO A 363 5.12 -8.25 -29.13
C PRO A 363 5.35 -7.27 -30.27
N THR A 364 5.94 -7.76 -31.36
CA THR A 364 6.24 -6.97 -32.56
C THR A 364 5.23 -7.27 -33.68
N GLY A 365 5.03 -6.31 -34.59
CA GLY A 365 4.09 -6.44 -35.71
C GLY A 365 2.63 -6.61 -35.26
N VAL A 366 2.22 -5.95 -34.19
CA VAL A 366 0.86 -6.11 -33.63
C VAL A 366 -0.17 -5.36 -34.47
N ILE A 367 -1.11 -6.11 -35.06
CA ILE A 367 -2.22 -5.58 -35.85
C ILE A 367 -3.52 -5.86 -35.10
N TRP A 368 -4.33 -4.83 -34.95
CA TRP A 368 -5.63 -4.89 -34.26
C TRP A 368 -6.75 -4.59 -35.25
N LYS A 369 -7.71 -5.52 -35.38
CA LYS A 369 -8.88 -5.36 -36.26
C LYS A 369 -10.16 -5.64 -35.49
N VAL A 370 -11.10 -4.70 -35.54
CA VAL A 370 -12.45 -4.88 -34.99
C VAL A 370 -13.43 -4.98 -36.15
N ALA A 371 -14.16 -6.08 -36.23
CA ALA A 371 -15.23 -6.27 -37.21
C ALA A 371 -16.37 -7.05 -36.55
N SER A 372 -17.61 -6.61 -36.76
CA SER A 372 -18.82 -7.28 -36.23
C SER A 372 -18.70 -7.67 -34.76
N ARG A 373 -18.27 -6.72 -33.90
CA ARG A 373 -18.03 -6.91 -32.46
C ARG A 373 -16.93 -7.90 -32.08
N LYS A 374 -16.21 -8.46 -33.04
CA LYS A 374 -15.07 -9.35 -32.81
C LYS A 374 -13.76 -8.56 -32.96
N LEU A 375 -13.02 -8.44 -31.88
CA LEU A 375 -11.64 -7.99 -31.89
C LEU A 375 -10.74 -9.17 -32.29
N THR A 376 -9.96 -8.98 -33.35
CA THR A 376 -8.89 -9.88 -33.78
C THR A 376 -7.56 -9.17 -33.63
N VAL A 377 -6.62 -9.82 -32.93
CA VAL A 377 -5.27 -9.31 -32.68
C VAL A 377 -4.29 -10.27 -33.30
N THR A 378 -3.42 -9.79 -34.16
CA THR A 378 -2.35 -10.59 -34.78
C THR A 378 -1.00 -10.02 -34.38
N ALA A 379 -0.03 -10.88 -34.10
CA ALA A 379 1.34 -10.48 -33.81
C ALA A 379 2.33 -11.51 -34.34
N LYS A 380 3.60 -11.13 -34.53
CA LYS A 380 4.67 -12.08 -34.84
C LYS A 380 4.80 -13.09 -33.71
N TRP A 381 4.81 -14.37 -34.06
CA TRP A 381 5.04 -15.44 -33.09
C TRP A 381 6.53 -15.58 -32.84
N SER A 382 6.90 -15.69 -31.56
CA SER A 382 8.25 -16.03 -31.13
C SER A 382 8.24 -17.39 -30.43
N SER A 383 9.20 -18.25 -30.79
CA SER A 383 9.33 -19.58 -30.19
C SER A 383 9.44 -19.52 -28.66
N GLY A 384 8.77 -20.46 -27.99
CA GLY A 384 8.74 -20.55 -26.54
C GLY A 384 7.82 -19.54 -25.82
N LEU A 385 7.03 -18.75 -26.57
CA LEU A 385 6.05 -17.81 -25.99
C LEU A 385 4.60 -18.29 -26.17
N LYS A 386 3.82 -18.21 -25.09
CA LYS A 386 2.36 -18.18 -25.10
C LYS A 386 1.88 -16.74 -25.14
N TYR A 387 0.65 -16.52 -25.60
CA TYR A 387 0.05 -15.18 -25.64
C TYR A 387 -1.31 -15.19 -24.98
N LYS A 388 -1.60 -14.12 -24.23
CA LYS A 388 -2.91 -13.86 -23.63
C LYS A 388 -3.46 -12.57 -24.18
N VAL A 389 -4.73 -12.57 -24.58
CA VAL A 389 -5.45 -11.37 -24.97
C VAL A 389 -6.57 -11.09 -23.96
N SER A 390 -6.74 -9.84 -23.58
CA SER A 390 -7.85 -9.41 -22.73
C SER A 390 -8.38 -8.04 -23.15
N ALA A 391 -9.64 -7.75 -22.83
CA ALA A 391 -10.25 -6.45 -23.06
C ALA A 391 -11.13 -6.05 -21.87
N VAL A 392 -11.11 -4.77 -21.51
CA VAL A 392 -11.89 -4.19 -20.42
C VAL A 392 -12.79 -3.08 -20.97
N LEU A 393 -14.09 -3.17 -20.68
CA LEU A 393 -15.06 -2.13 -21.02
C LEU A 393 -14.82 -0.91 -20.12
N GLN A 394 -14.64 0.25 -20.74
CA GLN A 394 -14.41 1.53 -20.07
C GLN A 394 -15.75 2.20 -19.73
N SER A 395 -16.57 1.52 -18.92
CA SER A 395 -17.83 2.06 -18.39
C SER A 395 -17.86 1.96 -16.86
N VAL A 396 -18.85 2.61 -16.24
CA VAL A 396 -19.08 2.62 -14.78
C VAL A 396 -19.23 1.19 -14.22
N LYS A 397 -19.78 0.25 -15.02
CA LYS A 397 -19.85 -1.18 -14.70
C LYS A 397 -18.86 -1.95 -15.59
N LYS A 398 -17.62 -2.10 -15.11
CA LYS A 398 -16.54 -2.73 -15.88
C LYS A 398 -16.85 -4.21 -16.15
N THR A 399 -16.83 -4.58 -17.44
CA THR A 399 -16.89 -5.98 -17.91
C THR A 399 -15.54 -6.33 -18.52
N GLN A 400 -14.90 -7.40 -18.05
CA GLN A 400 -13.67 -7.92 -18.66
C GLN A 400 -13.98 -9.16 -19.50
N LYS A 401 -13.32 -9.27 -20.65
CA LYS A 401 -13.34 -10.47 -21.48
C LYS A 401 -11.92 -10.90 -21.81
N SER A 402 -11.65 -12.19 -21.62
CA SER A 402 -10.47 -12.85 -22.16
C SER A 402 -10.79 -13.42 -23.54
N GLY A 403 -9.75 -13.55 -24.36
CA GLY A 403 -9.87 -14.17 -25.68
C GLY A 403 -9.04 -15.43 -25.80
N THR A 404 -9.28 -16.14 -26.89
CA THR A 404 -8.51 -17.31 -27.26
C THR A 404 -7.42 -16.93 -28.25
N CYS A 405 -6.24 -17.51 -28.12
CA CYS A 405 -5.10 -17.31 -29.01
C CYS A 405 -4.76 -18.62 -29.72
N LYS A 406 -4.59 -18.56 -31.04
CA LYS A 406 -4.08 -19.66 -31.86
C LYS A 406 -2.69 -19.29 -32.37
N ILE A 407 -1.74 -20.19 -32.14
CA ILE A 407 -0.36 -20.04 -32.61
C ILE A 407 -0.25 -20.72 -33.97
N GLY A 408 0.12 -19.95 -35.00
CA GLY A 408 0.50 -20.46 -36.31
C GLY A 408 2.02 -20.50 -36.48
N LYS A 409 2.50 -20.86 -37.68
CA LYS A 409 3.94 -21.02 -37.97
C LYS A 409 4.76 -19.73 -37.81
N THR A 410 4.17 -18.57 -38.06
CA THR A 410 4.87 -17.26 -38.03
C THR A 410 4.10 -16.17 -37.27
N LEU A 411 2.82 -16.40 -36.98
CA LEU A 411 1.92 -15.43 -36.37
C LEU A 411 1.12 -16.07 -35.25
N VAL A 412 0.84 -15.30 -34.22
CA VAL A 412 -0.21 -15.60 -33.24
C VAL A 412 -1.44 -14.77 -33.56
N THR A 413 -2.61 -15.40 -33.56
CA THR A 413 -3.90 -14.75 -33.78
C THR A 413 -4.78 -14.96 -32.56
N CYS A 414 -5.19 -13.86 -31.92
CA CYS A 414 -6.05 -13.87 -30.75
C CYS A 414 -7.40 -13.21 -31.05
N THR A 415 -8.49 -13.74 -30.50
CA THR A 415 -9.85 -13.20 -30.75
C THR A 415 -10.65 -13.01 -29.48
N ILE A 416 -11.36 -11.88 -29.37
CA ILE A 416 -12.31 -11.55 -28.29
C ILE A 416 -13.62 -11.05 -28.91
N VAL A 417 -14.77 -11.48 -28.38
CA VAL A 417 -16.09 -10.92 -28.74
C VAL A 417 -16.51 -9.86 -27.73
N LEU A 418 -16.62 -8.61 -28.16
CA LEU A 418 -16.87 -7.44 -27.33
C LEU A 418 -18.34 -6.99 -27.42
N ALA A 419 -18.87 -6.37 -26.37
CA ALA A 419 -20.15 -5.66 -26.48
C ALA A 419 -19.92 -4.27 -27.09
N LYS A 420 -21.00 -3.54 -27.42
CA LYS A 420 -20.88 -2.13 -27.78
C LYS A 420 -20.25 -1.33 -26.64
N GLY A 421 -19.41 -0.34 -26.98
CA GLY A 421 -18.77 0.55 -26.01
C GLY A 421 -17.28 0.76 -26.26
N SER A 422 -16.66 1.58 -25.42
CA SER A 422 -15.22 1.81 -25.45
C SER A 422 -14.49 0.70 -24.71
N TRP A 423 -13.60 -0.01 -25.38
CA TRP A 423 -12.84 -1.12 -24.82
C TRP A 423 -11.35 -0.83 -24.90
N ARG A 424 -10.64 -1.13 -23.82
CA ARG A 424 -9.18 -1.19 -23.84
C ARG A 424 -8.74 -2.64 -23.89
N ALA A 425 -8.03 -3.02 -24.95
CA ALA A 425 -7.54 -4.36 -25.14
C ALA A 425 -6.01 -4.45 -25.00
N SER A 426 -5.54 -5.62 -24.58
CA SER A 426 -4.14 -5.94 -24.33
C SER A 426 -3.76 -7.31 -24.89
N LEU A 427 -2.53 -7.42 -25.39
CA LEU A 427 -1.88 -8.65 -25.84
C LEU A 427 -0.56 -8.80 -25.09
N THR A 428 -0.43 -9.90 -24.37
CA THR A 428 0.67 -10.14 -23.45
C THR A 428 1.39 -11.45 -23.79
N PRO A 429 2.71 -11.42 -24.06
CA PRO A 429 3.51 -12.62 -24.22
C PRO A 429 3.87 -13.22 -22.86
N ILE A 430 3.98 -14.55 -22.78
CA ILE A 430 4.23 -15.31 -21.55
C ILE A 430 5.25 -16.42 -21.86
N ARG A 431 6.34 -16.50 -21.09
CA ARG A 431 7.32 -17.59 -21.15
C ARG A 431 7.33 -18.31 -19.81
N GLY A 432 6.89 -19.57 -19.79
CA GLY A 432 6.67 -20.28 -18.53
C GLY A 432 5.65 -19.54 -17.66
N THR A 433 6.08 -19.08 -16.49
CA THR A 433 5.31 -18.21 -15.57
C THR A 433 5.63 -16.72 -15.71
N THR A 434 6.67 -16.36 -16.47
CA THR A 434 7.13 -14.99 -16.63
C THR A 434 6.31 -14.26 -17.68
N VAL A 435 5.69 -13.15 -17.26
CA VAL A 435 4.87 -12.28 -18.11
C VAL A 435 5.76 -11.21 -18.75
N GLY A 436 5.65 -11.05 -20.07
CA GLY A 436 6.40 -10.03 -20.81
C GLY A 436 5.67 -8.72 -21.00
N VAL A 437 6.34 -7.79 -21.68
CA VAL A 437 5.81 -6.44 -21.93
C VAL A 437 4.57 -6.51 -22.83
N THR A 438 3.49 -5.84 -22.44
CA THR A 438 2.18 -5.92 -23.11
C THR A 438 2.03 -4.89 -24.22
N ALA A 439 1.40 -5.26 -25.33
CA ALA A 439 0.90 -4.32 -26.34
C ALA A 439 -0.58 -4.01 -26.04
N ALA A 440 -0.97 -2.73 -26.00
CA ALA A 440 -2.35 -2.34 -25.70
C ALA A 440 -2.86 -1.26 -26.66
N LYS A 441 -4.17 -1.26 -26.90
CA LYS A 441 -4.86 -0.26 -27.72
C LYS A 441 -6.33 -0.12 -27.29
N THR A 442 -6.87 1.08 -27.44
CA THR A 442 -8.28 1.38 -27.14
C THR A 442 -9.10 1.40 -28.43
N PHE A 443 -10.32 0.90 -28.38
CA PHE A 443 -11.24 0.80 -29.51
C PHE A 443 -12.65 1.16 -29.10
N LEU A 444 -13.36 1.86 -29.98
CA LEU A 444 -14.80 2.03 -29.88
C LEU A 444 -15.51 0.96 -30.71
N VAL A 445 -16.29 0.10 -30.06
CA VAL A 445 -17.11 -0.92 -30.72
C VAL A 445 -18.53 -0.37 -30.87
N ARG A 446 -18.96 -0.12 -32.11
CA ARG A 446 -20.27 0.46 -32.43
C ARG A 446 -21.39 -0.58 -32.56
#